data_AF-A0A939BVE7-F1
#
_entry.id   AF-A0A939BVE7-F1
#
_cell.length_a   1.000
_cell.length_b   1.000
_cell.length_c   1.000
_cell.angle_alpha   90.00
_cell.angle_beta   90.00
_cell.angle_gamma   90.00
#
_symmetry.space_group_name_H-M   'P 1'
#
loop_
_entity.id
_entity.type
_entity.pdbx_description
1 polymer ?
#
loop_
_entity_poly.entity_id
_entity_poly.type
_entity_poly.pdbx_seq_one_letter_code
_entity_poly.pdbx_strand_id
1 'polypeptide(L)'
;MESNDPQVPQTDQDHAERPERPDPLARVIEALTDQEYVVEQPLPGVLQVTGRFSNPERIALRAAADAGDRAIAVWATSHRDDWVLVCWDRPDLVTITQRGGAPQRWRHRRLPATLTPAAQTFLEGAASSFDIVTRPKHQPTEAAREVLARFGITEPAPPGWVAPVVEVPEPVQEALPTARPKTVRAPRASTKAPAKPVAPEPVVKVCPNCFMAIPATGVCDNCG
;
A
#
# COMPACT_ATOMS: atom_id res chain seq x y z
N MET A 1 16.94 40.53 69.97
CA MET A 1 15.90 40.14 69.01
C MET A 1 16.58 40.09 67.65
N GLU A 2 17.33 39.03 67.41
CA GLU A 2 17.94 38.73 66.11
C GLU A 2 17.05 37.70 65.44
N SER A 3 16.33 38.13 64.40
CA SER A 3 15.53 37.25 63.56
C SER A 3 16.45 36.62 62.51
N ASN A 4 16.54 35.30 62.58
CA ASN A 4 17.28 34.46 61.65
C ASN A 4 16.39 34.21 60.42
N ASP A 5 16.82 34.69 59.25
CA ASP A 5 16.12 34.50 57.98
C ASP A 5 16.62 33.19 57.32
N PRO A 6 15.75 32.21 57.01
CA PRO A 6 16.20 30.96 56.43
C PRO A 6 16.51 31.13 54.94
N GLN A 7 17.80 31.00 54.62
CA GLN A 7 18.31 31.03 53.26
C GLN A 7 17.82 29.79 52.48
N VAL A 8 16.99 30.04 51.46
CA VAL A 8 16.49 29.02 50.52
C VAL A 8 17.66 28.55 49.65
N PRO A 9 17.94 27.23 49.57
CA PRO A 9 18.96 26.72 48.66
C PRO A 9 18.50 26.90 47.22
N GLN A 10 19.26 27.66 46.43
CA GLN A 10 19.09 27.76 44.99
C GLN A 10 19.46 26.41 44.37
N THR A 11 18.48 25.70 43.84
CA THR A 11 18.70 24.54 42.99
C THR A 11 19.21 25.05 41.65
N ASP A 12 20.53 25.02 41.46
CA ASP A 12 21.17 25.08 40.14
C ASP A 12 20.57 23.95 39.27
N GLN A 13 19.61 24.31 38.43
CA GLN A 13 19.11 23.43 37.40
C GLN A 13 20.11 23.42 36.26
N ASP A 14 21.08 22.52 36.42
CA ASP A 14 22.02 22.03 35.40
C ASP A 14 21.22 21.45 34.21
N HIS A 15 20.73 22.34 33.34
CA HIS A 15 20.20 21.98 32.03
C HIS A 15 21.38 21.68 31.12
N ALA A 16 22.01 20.52 31.35
CA ALA A 16 22.94 19.95 30.40
C ALA A 16 22.17 19.62 29.11
N GLU A 17 22.23 20.55 28.16
CA GLU A 17 21.70 20.43 26.81
C GLU A 17 22.35 19.21 26.15
N ARG A 18 21.63 18.08 26.22
CA ARG A 18 22.09 16.80 25.71
C ARG A 18 22.16 16.93 24.18
N PRO A 19 23.32 16.71 23.54
CA PRO A 19 23.48 16.98 22.11
C PRO A 19 22.42 16.21 21.31
N GLU A 20 21.65 16.93 20.50
CA GLU A 20 20.64 16.37 19.61
C GLU A 20 21.32 15.36 18.68
N ARG A 21 20.92 14.09 18.80
CA ARG A 21 21.38 13.06 17.87
C ARG A 21 20.82 13.39 16.49
N PRO A 22 21.63 13.34 15.42
CA PRO A 22 21.14 13.59 14.07
C PRO A 22 19.99 12.63 13.75
N ASP A 23 18.92 13.15 13.13
CA ASP A 23 17.75 12.35 12.78
C ASP A 23 18.19 11.14 11.94
N PRO A 24 17.92 9.90 12.40
CA PRO A 24 18.27 8.71 11.65
C PRO A 24 17.67 8.64 10.24
N LEU A 25 16.62 9.43 9.95
CA LEU A 25 15.95 9.50 8.65
C LEU A 25 16.35 10.71 7.79
N ALA A 26 17.30 11.53 8.23
CA ALA A 26 17.68 12.77 7.54
C ALA A 26 18.00 12.57 6.05
N ARG A 27 18.69 11.48 5.69
CA ARG A 27 19.01 11.15 4.30
C ARG A 27 17.80 10.83 3.43
N VAL A 28 16.80 10.16 4.00
CA VAL A 28 15.54 9.83 3.31
C VAL A 28 14.72 11.11 3.10
N ILE A 29 14.67 11.97 4.13
CA ILE A 29 13.98 13.26 4.08
C ILE A 29 14.62 14.19 3.03
N GLU A 30 15.95 14.28 3.01
CA GLU A 30 16.72 15.03 2.01
C GLU A 30 16.37 14.55 0.60
N ALA A 31 16.46 13.24 0.34
CA ALA A 31 16.19 12.67 -0.98
C ALA A 31 14.73 12.85 -1.47
N LEU A 32 13.76 12.85 -0.55
CA LEU A 32 12.35 13.10 -0.88
C LEU A 32 12.08 14.58 -1.13
N THR A 33 12.68 15.47 -0.35
CA THR A 33 12.58 16.93 -0.51
C THR A 33 13.22 17.39 -1.82
N ASP A 34 14.36 16.80 -2.20
CA ASP A 34 15.03 17.05 -3.49
C ASP A 34 14.14 16.71 -4.70
N GLN A 35 13.13 15.86 -4.51
CA GLN A 35 12.12 15.54 -5.53
C GLN A 35 10.90 16.45 -5.47
N GLU A 36 10.98 17.57 -4.75
CA GLU A 36 9.92 18.57 -4.57
C GLU A 36 8.67 18.00 -3.86
N TYR A 37 8.83 16.96 -3.05
CA TYR A 37 7.77 16.48 -2.17
C TYR A 37 7.77 17.23 -0.85
N VAL A 38 6.57 17.40 -0.29
CA VAL A 38 6.40 17.92 1.07
C VAL A 38 6.52 16.74 2.03
N VAL A 39 7.48 16.81 2.95
CA VAL A 39 7.76 15.75 3.91
C VAL A 39 7.60 16.30 5.33
N GLU A 40 6.74 15.66 6.11
CA GLU A 40 6.55 15.93 7.53
C GLU A 40 6.89 14.68 8.34
N GLN A 41 7.35 14.87 9.58
CA GLN A 41 7.65 13.77 10.50
C GLN A 41 6.70 13.85 11.71
N PRO A 42 5.47 13.32 11.61
CA PRO A 42 4.47 13.43 12.67
C PRO A 42 4.85 12.66 13.94
N LEU A 43 5.66 11.61 13.82
CA LEU A 43 6.14 10.77 14.91
C LEU A 43 7.60 10.34 14.65
N PRO A 44 8.38 10.00 15.69
CA PRO A 44 9.73 9.47 15.49
C PRO A 44 9.73 8.23 14.59
N GLY A 45 10.52 8.25 13.51
CA GLY A 45 10.58 7.15 12.55
C GLY A 45 9.40 7.07 11.57
N VAL A 46 8.49 8.05 11.57
CA VAL A 46 7.31 8.08 10.69
C VAL A 46 7.35 9.31 9.80
N LEU A 47 7.27 9.11 8.50
CA LEU A 47 7.21 10.18 7.51
C LEU A 47 5.80 10.27 6.90
N GLN A 48 5.35 11.49 6.67
CA GLN A 48 4.18 11.81 5.86
C GLN A 48 4.66 12.57 4.63
N VAL A 49 4.44 11.99 3.46
CA VAL A 49 4.88 12.52 2.17
C VAL A 49 3.67 12.89 1.35
N THR A 50 3.61 14.14 0.92
CA THR A 50 2.57 14.62 0.00
C THR A 50 3.21 15.23 -1.23
N GLY A 51 2.59 15.03 -2.39
CA GLY A 51 3.17 15.53 -3.64
C GLY A 51 2.39 15.17 -4.89
N ARG A 52 2.92 15.63 -6.04
CA ARG A 52 2.34 15.39 -7.36
C ARG A 52 2.84 14.07 -7.94
N PHE A 53 2.36 12.96 -7.38
CA PHE A 53 2.59 11.62 -7.93
C PHE A 53 1.27 10.86 -8.10
N SER A 54 1.23 9.91 -9.03
CA SER A 54 0.06 9.06 -9.31
C SER A 54 0.12 7.69 -8.60
N ASN A 55 1.30 7.30 -8.12
CA ASN A 55 1.51 6.02 -7.45
C ASN A 55 2.13 6.24 -6.05
N PRO A 56 1.30 6.46 -5.01
CA PRO A 56 1.78 6.65 -3.64
C PRO A 56 2.58 5.44 -3.12
N GLU A 57 2.16 4.22 -3.47
CA GLU A 57 2.83 2.98 -3.05
C GLU A 57 4.30 2.94 -3.48
N ARG A 58 4.60 3.37 -4.72
CA ARG A 58 5.98 3.43 -5.20
C ARG A 58 6.84 4.41 -4.40
N ILE A 59 6.29 5.56 -4.00
CA ILE A 59 7.02 6.58 -3.22
C ILE A 59 7.34 6.02 -1.83
N ALA A 60 6.33 5.47 -1.14
CA ALA A 60 6.50 4.93 0.20
C ALA A 60 7.45 3.72 0.24
N LEU A 61 7.35 2.80 -0.72
CA LEU A 61 8.26 1.65 -0.83
C LEU A 61 9.70 2.06 -1.15
N ARG A 62 9.88 3.10 -1.98
CA ARG A 62 11.21 3.63 -2.28
C ARG A 62 11.84 4.25 -1.03
N ALA A 63 11.11 5.11 -0.32
CA ALA A 63 11.57 5.70 0.94
C ALA A 63 11.94 4.62 1.98
N ALA A 64 11.11 3.58 2.12
CA ALA A 64 11.41 2.44 2.98
C ALA A 64 12.68 1.67 2.55
N ALA A 65 12.94 1.56 1.25
CA ALA A 65 14.15 0.93 0.74
C ALA A 65 15.40 1.79 0.97
N ASP A 66 15.30 3.11 0.79
CA ASP A 66 16.39 4.05 1.04
C ASP A 66 16.77 4.12 2.53
N ALA A 67 15.84 3.80 3.44
CA ALA A 67 16.11 3.64 4.87
C ALA A 67 16.95 2.38 5.22
N GLY A 68 17.11 1.44 4.28
CA GLY A 68 17.87 0.21 4.47
C GLY A 68 17.27 -0.70 5.54
N ASP A 69 18.02 -0.99 6.59
CA ASP A 69 17.57 -1.83 7.72
C ASP A 69 16.94 -1.02 8.86
N ARG A 70 16.84 0.31 8.71
CA ARG A 70 16.23 1.16 9.73
C ARG A 70 14.72 1.01 9.68
N ALA A 71 14.11 0.87 10.87
CA ALA A 71 12.67 0.87 10.99
C ALA A 71 12.11 2.23 10.56
N ILE A 72 11.11 2.21 9.67
CA ILE A 72 10.45 3.42 9.15
C ILE A 72 8.99 3.12 8.81
N ALA A 73 8.10 4.06 9.09
CA ALA A 73 6.77 4.10 8.50
C ALA A 73 6.63 5.30 7.57
N VAL A 74 5.95 5.14 6.44
CA VAL A 74 5.76 6.18 5.44
C VAL A 74 4.31 6.20 5.00
N TRP A 75 3.61 7.28 5.34
CA TRP A 75 2.41 7.69 4.62
C TRP A 75 2.82 8.40 3.34
N ALA A 76 2.27 7.99 2.21
CA ALA A 76 2.36 8.78 0.98
C ALA A 76 0.95 9.07 0.47
N THR A 77 0.61 10.35 0.35
CA THR A 77 -0.69 10.84 -0.14
C THR A 77 -0.51 11.53 -1.47
N SER A 78 -1.21 11.02 -2.48
CA SER A 78 -1.17 11.56 -3.84
C SER A 78 -2.05 12.81 -3.99
N HIS A 79 -1.87 13.53 -5.10
CA HIS A 79 -2.76 14.62 -5.52
C HIS A 79 -4.22 14.23 -5.80
N ARG A 80 -4.56 12.93 -5.75
CA ARG A 80 -5.94 12.42 -5.89
C ARG A 80 -6.55 11.99 -4.56
N ASP A 81 -5.90 12.34 -3.44
CA ASP A 81 -6.24 11.92 -2.08
C ASP A 81 -6.23 10.40 -1.84
N ASP A 82 -5.71 9.62 -2.80
CA ASP A 82 -5.31 8.23 -2.58
C ASP A 82 -4.06 8.20 -1.71
N TRP A 83 -4.04 7.30 -0.73
CA TRP A 83 -2.91 7.15 0.19
C TRP A 83 -2.45 5.70 0.34
N VAL A 84 -1.20 5.58 0.76
CA VAL A 84 -0.61 4.32 1.21
C VAL A 84 0.06 4.55 2.56
N LEU A 85 0.03 3.54 3.42
CA LEU A 85 0.92 3.40 4.55
C LEU A 85 1.85 2.21 4.30
N VAL A 86 3.15 2.45 4.32
CA VAL A 86 4.18 1.40 4.33
C VAL A 86 4.86 1.42 5.70
N CYS A 87 4.84 0.31 6.42
CA CYS A 87 5.64 0.12 7.62
C CYS A 87 6.70 -0.93 7.34
N TRP A 88 7.96 -0.55 7.52
CA TRP A 88 9.12 -1.41 7.34
C TRP A 88 9.86 -1.52 8.67
N ASP A 89 9.88 -2.72 9.22
CA ASP A 89 10.66 -3.08 10.39
C ASP A 89 11.17 -4.50 10.18
N ARG A 90 12.41 -4.61 9.69
CA ARG A 90 12.95 -5.87 9.16
C ARG A 90 12.72 -7.03 10.15
N PRO A 91 12.17 -8.17 9.70
CA PRO A 91 11.88 -8.56 8.32
C PRO A 91 10.46 -8.20 7.82
N ASP A 92 9.66 -7.54 8.64
CA ASP A 92 8.24 -7.34 8.39
C ASP A 92 8.01 -6.08 7.53
N LEU A 93 7.31 -6.27 6.41
CA LEU A 93 6.83 -5.22 5.52
C LEU A 93 5.31 -5.26 5.49
N VAL A 94 4.70 -4.19 6.00
CA VAL A 94 3.25 -3.98 5.94
C VAL A 94 2.95 -2.88 4.93
N THR A 95 2.00 -3.12 4.05
CA THR A 95 1.50 -2.13 3.09
C THR A 95 -0.01 -2.07 3.17
N ILE A 96 -0.55 -0.87 3.35
CA ILE A 96 -1.99 -0.60 3.44
C ILE A 96 -2.30 0.46 2.41
N THR A 97 -3.12 0.12 1.41
CA THR A 97 -3.51 1.06 0.36
C THR A 97 -4.97 1.45 0.50
N GLN A 98 -5.28 2.73 0.37
CA GLN A 98 -6.62 3.27 0.25
C GLN A 98 -6.73 4.03 -1.08
N ARG A 99 -7.72 3.69 -1.89
CA ARG A 99 -8.00 4.37 -3.16
C ARG A 99 -9.43 4.86 -3.19
N GLY A 100 -9.63 6.18 -3.19
CA GLY A 100 -10.94 6.81 -3.04
C GLY A 100 -11.76 6.15 -1.93
N GLY A 101 -12.96 5.68 -2.27
CA GLY A 101 -13.88 5.00 -1.36
C GLY A 101 -13.77 3.47 -1.30
N ALA A 102 -12.79 2.86 -1.98
CA ALA A 102 -12.62 1.40 -1.91
C ALA A 102 -12.21 0.96 -0.49
N PRO A 103 -12.51 -0.28 -0.07
CA PRO A 103 -12.03 -0.80 1.20
C PRO A 103 -10.49 -0.79 1.27
N GLN A 104 -9.96 -0.50 2.45
CA GLN A 104 -8.53 -0.58 2.71
C GLN A 104 -8.00 -1.97 2.37
N ARG A 105 -6.85 -2.01 1.69
CA ARG A 105 -6.24 -3.26 1.28
C ARG A 105 -4.94 -3.49 2.04
N TRP A 106 -4.98 -4.45 2.96
CA TRP A 106 -3.80 -4.83 3.74
C TRP A 106 -2.97 -5.89 3.02
N ARG A 107 -1.65 -5.76 3.16
CA ARG A 107 -0.66 -6.78 2.77
C ARG A 107 0.42 -6.81 3.83
N HIS A 108 0.70 -8.00 4.36
CA HIS A 108 1.78 -8.22 5.32
C HIS A 108 2.73 -9.27 4.74
N ARG A 109 4.03 -8.97 4.77
CA ARG A 109 5.07 -9.82 4.20
C ARG A 109 6.26 -9.92 5.12
N ARG A 110 6.96 -11.05 5.03
CA ARG A 110 8.27 -11.24 5.64
C ARG A 110 9.33 -11.35 4.57
N LEU A 111 10.14 -10.31 4.42
CA LEU A 111 11.18 -10.26 3.40
C LEU A 111 12.45 -10.97 3.90
N PRO A 112 13.10 -11.80 3.06
CA PRO A 112 14.42 -12.32 3.37
C PRO A 112 15.45 -11.20 3.33
N ALA A 113 16.61 -11.43 3.96
CA ALA A 113 17.61 -10.39 4.13
C ALA A 113 18.16 -9.80 2.81
N THR A 114 18.06 -10.57 1.72
CA THR A 114 18.50 -10.22 0.36
C THR A 114 17.52 -9.31 -0.39
N LEU A 115 16.29 -9.15 0.10
CA LEU A 115 15.28 -8.30 -0.53
C LEU A 115 15.08 -7.00 0.25
N THR A 116 14.89 -5.93 -0.51
CA THR A 116 14.53 -4.61 0.01
C THR A 116 13.05 -4.34 -0.24
N PRO A 117 12.42 -3.40 0.48
CA PRO A 117 11.05 -2.97 0.21
C PRO A 117 10.79 -2.60 -1.25
N ALA A 118 11.76 -1.99 -1.94
CA ALA A 118 11.61 -1.60 -3.35
C ALA A 118 11.50 -2.81 -4.31
N ALA A 119 11.92 -4.02 -3.92
CA ALA A 119 11.76 -5.20 -4.76
C ALA A 119 10.28 -5.49 -5.09
N GLN A 120 9.35 -5.00 -4.27
CA GLN A 120 7.91 -5.11 -4.46
C GLN A 120 7.43 -4.62 -5.83
N THR A 121 7.96 -3.52 -6.35
CA THR A 121 7.51 -2.96 -7.63
C THR A 121 7.82 -3.88 -8.82
N PHE A 122 8.72 -4.84 -8.64
CA PHE A 122 9.12 -5.81 -9.66
C PHE A 122 8.47 -7.19 -9.48
N LEU A 123 7.80 -7.42 -8.35
CA LEU A 123 7.16 -8.70 -8.00
C LEU A 123 5.65 -8.71 -8.31
N GLU A 124 5.15 -7.74 -9.10
CA GLU A 124 3.73 -7.66 -9.47
C GLU A 124 3.25 -8.94 -10.17
N GLY A 125 2.15 -9.51 -9.67
CA GLY A 125 1.34 -10.49 -10.41
C GLY A 125 1.02 -11.79 -9.67
N ALA A 126 1.89 -12.24 -8.76
CA ALA A 126 1.64 -13.43 -7.94
C ALA A 126 1.56 -13.06 -6.46
N ALA A 127 0.78 -13.79 -5.66
CA ALA A 127 0.98 -13.79 -4.22
C ALA A 127 2.46 -14.13 -4.01
N SER A 128 3.24 -13.16 -3.54
CA SER A 128 4.66 -13.40 -3.32
C SER A 128 4.76 -14.56 -2.33
N SER A 129 5.72 -15.46 -2.50
CA SER A 129 5.97 -16.52 -1.51
C SER A 129 6.24 -15.97 -0.10
N PHE A 130 6.51 -14.66 0.00
CA PHE A 130 6.71 -13.90 1.22
C PHE A 130 5.42 -13.30 1.81
N ASP A 131 4.28 -13.37 1.11
CA ASP A 131 2.99 -12.88 1.60
C ASP A 131 2.47 -13.76 2.73
N ILE A 132 2.16 -13.14 3.87
CA ILE A 132 1.37 -13.78 4.92
C ILE A 132 -0.08 -13.80 4.44
N VAL A 133 -0.53 -14.97 4.01
CA VAL A 133 -1.87 -15.15 3.43
C VAL A 133 -2.93 -14.95 4.51
N THR A 134 -3.78 -13.94 4.32
CA THR A 134 -4.95 -13.69 5.16
C THR A 134 -6.21 -14.28 4.57
N ARG A 135 -7.10 -14.77 5.44
CA ARG A 135 -8.46 -15.20 5.10
C ARG A 135 -9.42 -14.60 6.13
N PRO A 136 -10.31 -13.66 5.75
CA PRO A 136 -10.50 -13.09 4.42
C PRO A 136 -9.27 -12.35 3.88
N LYS A 137 -9.11 -12.32 2.55
CA LYS A 137 -7.98 -11.65 1.90
C LYS A 137 -8.00 -10.15 2.22
N HIS A 138 -6.80 -9.55 2.31
CA HIS A 138 -6.62 -8.11 2.49
C HIS A 138 -7.09 -7.54 3.83
N GLN A 139 -7.29 -8.41 4.81
CA GLN A 139 -7.57 -8.02 6.19
C GLN A 139 -6.28 -7.83 6.99
N PRO A 140 -6.30 -7.00 8.06
CA PRO A 140 -5.19 -6.89 8.98
C PRO A 140 -4.91 -8.23 9.67
N THR A 141 -3.63 -8.49 9.93
CA THR A 141 -3.19 -9.55 10.85
C THR A 141 -2.79 -8.92 12.18
N GLU A 142 -2.82 -9.69 13.26
CA GLU A 142 -2.35 -9.20 14.55
C GLU A 142 -0.88 -8.76 14.49
N ALA A 143 -0.02 -9.58 13.86
CA ALA A 143 1.38 -9.23 13.64
C ALA A 143 1.56 -7.94 12.81
N ALA A 144 0.68 -7.66 11.83
CA ALA A 144 0.73 -6.40 11.10
C ALA A 144 0.36 -5.20 11.99
N ARG A 145 -0.60 -5.37 12.90
CA ARG A 145 -0.96 -4.33 13.89
C ARG A 145 0.17 -4.09 14.88
N GLU A 146 0.84 -5.15 15.32
CA GLU A 146 2.03 -5.02 16.18
C GLU A 146 3.13 -4.20 15.50
N VAL A 147 3.35 -4.40 14.19
CA VAL A 147 4.31 -3.58 13.42
C VAL A 147 3.90 -2.10 13.42
N LEU A 148 2.63 -1.79 13.16
CA LEU A 148 2.14 -0.40 13.24
C LEU A 148 2.31 0.20 14.65
N ALA A 149 2.03 -0.59 15.69
CA ALA A 149 2.14 -0.16 17.08
C ALA A 149 3.57 0.22 17.48
N ARG A 150 4.60 -0.40 16.89
CA ARG A 150 6.01 -0.01 17.12
C ARG A 150 6.32 1.42 16.66
N PHE A 151 5.58 1.91 15.68
CA PHE A 151 5.67 3.29 15.20
C PHE A 151 4.71 4.25 15.94
N GLY A 152 3.95 3.76 16.94
CA GLY A 152 2.91 4.54 17.60
C GLY A 152 1.67 4.78 16.74
N ILE A 153 1.51 4.04 15.63
CA ILE A 153 0.39 4.17 14.71
C ILE A 153 -0.76 3.27 15.20
N THR A 154 -1.87 3.87 15.60
CA THR A 154 -3.08 3.16 16.05
C THR A 154 -4.08 2.98 14.92
N GLU A 155 -4.21 3.98 14.04
CA GLU A 155 -5.09 3.98 12.88
C GLU A 155 -4.26 4.10 11.59
N PRO A 156 -4.58 3.34 10.53
CA PRO A 156 -3.77 3.31 9.32
C PRO A 156 -3.95 4.56 8.45
N ALA A 157 -5.07 5.27 8.59
CA ALA A 157 -5.34 6.49 7.85
C ALA A 157 -4.35 7.60 8.27
N PRO A 158 -3.84 8.41 7.32
CA PRO A 158 -2.95 9.50 7.65
C PRO A 158 -3.65 10.55 8.53
N PRO A 159 -2.90 11.28 9.38
CA PRO A 159 -3.45 12.34 10.21
C PRO A 159 -4.24 13.37 9.37
N GLY A 160 -5.46 13.68 9.81
CA GLY A 160 -6.33 14.66 9.14
C GLY A 160 -7.07 14.15 7.90
N TRP A 161 -6.89 12.90 7.48
CA TRP A 161 -7.65 12.34 6.36
C TRP A 161 -9.07 11.97 6.76
N VAL A 162 -10.03 12.34 5.91
CA VAL A 162 -11.45 12.03 6.08
C VAL A 162 -11.88 11.11 4.95
N ALA A 163 -12.53 10.00 5.29
CA ALA A 163 -12.99 9.06 4.29
C ALA A 163 -14.02 9.72 3.36
N PRO A 164 -13.86 9.61 2.03
CA PRO A 164 -14.89 10.07 1.12
C PRO A 164 -16.17 9.30 1.41
N VAL A 165 -17.26 10.04 1.65
CA VAL A 165 -18.58 9.45 1.89
C VAL A 165 -19.01 8.76 0.61
N VAL A 166 -18.87 7.44 0.56
CA VAL A 166 -19.47 6.62 -0.49
C VAL A 166 -20.92 6.44 -0.10
N GLU A 167 -21.82 7.15 -0.76
CA GLU A 167 -23.24 6.79 -0.75
C GLU A 167 -23.34 5.37 -1.30
N VAL A 168 -23.58 4.41 -0.41
CA VAL A 168 -23.84 3.03 -0.82
C VAL A 168 -25.19 3.06 -1.53
N PRO A 169 -25.28 2.83 -2.85
CA PRO A 169 -26.59 2.69 -3.48
C PRO A 169 -27.30 1.53 -2.77
N GLU A 170 -28.52 1.79 -2.29
CA GLU A 170 -29.34 0.76 -1.66
C GLU A 170 -29.36 -0.48 -2.55
N PRO A 171 -29.15 -1.68 -2.00
CA PRO A 171 -29.16 -2.90 -2.81
C PRO A 171 -30.54 -3.03 -3.45
N VAL A 172 -30.62 -2.76 -4.75
CA VAL A 172 -31.79 -3.11 -5.56
C VAL A 172 -31.90 -4.62 -5.46
N GLN A 173 -32.85 -5.10 -4.67
CA GLN A 173 -33.17 -6.52 -4.59
C GLN A 173 -33.75 -6.92 -5.94
N GLU A 174 -32.89 -7.38 -6.84
CA GLU A 174 -33.31 -8.00 -8.08
C GLU A 174 -34.03 -9.30 -7.69
N ALA A 175 -35.37 -9.25 -7.76
CA ALA A 175 -36.23 -10.37 -7.42
C ALA A 175 -35.84 -11.56 -8.31
N LEU A 176 -35.30 -12.61 -7.68
CA LEU A 176 -34.99 -13.85 -8.37
C LEU A 176 -36.25 -14.36 -9.08
N PRO A 177 -36.23 -14.59 -10.41
CA PRO A 177 -37.38 -15.16 -11.08
C PRO A 177 -37.62 -16.56 -10.53
N THR A 178 -38.79 -16.76 -9.91
CA THR A 178 -39.26 -18.07 -9.45
C THR A 178 -39.24 -19.03 -10.63
N ALA A 179 -38.36 -20.05 -10.53
CA ALA A 179 -38.23 -21.10 -11.52
C ALA A 179 -39.59 -21.79 -11.73
N ARG A 180 -40.15 -21.67 -12.93
CA ARG A 180 -41.31 -22.46 -13.34
C ARG A 180 -40.92 -23.95 -13.36
N PRO A 181 -41.77 -24.86 -12.86
CA PRO A 181 -41.47 -26.29 -12.90
C PRO A 181 -41.36 -26.77 -14.35
N LYS A 182 -40.19 -27.36 -14.68
CA LYS A 182 -39.93 -27.97 -15.98
C LYS A 182 -40.69 -29.30 -16.07
N THR A 183 -41.61 -29.41 -17.02
CA THR A 183 -42.21 -30.69 -17.42
C THR A 183 -41.14 -31.59 -18.05
N VAL A 184 -41.02 -32.81 -17.51
CA VAL A 184 -40.11 -33.84 -18.02
C VAL A 184 -40.58 -34.28 -19.40
N ARG A 185 -39.74 -34.06 -20.42
CA ARG A 185 -40.00 -34.52 -21.80
C ARG A 185 -39.18 -35.78 -22.06
N ALA A 186 -39.84 -36.81 -22.58
CA ALA A 186 -39.24 -38.11 -22.90
C ALA A 186 -38.07 -38.00 -23.90
N PRO A 187 -37.06 -38.89 -23.82
CA PRO A 187 -35.87 -38.81 -24.66
C PRO A 187 -36.20 -39.15 -26.12
N ARG A 188 -35.89 -38.23 -27.04
CA ARG A 188 -35.80 -38.51 -28.48
C ARG A 188 -34.35 -38.83 -28.82
N ALA A 189 -34.14 -39.96 -29.49
CA ALA A 189 -32.87 -40.33 -30.09
C ALA A 189 -32.42 -39.25 -31.09
N SER A 190 -31.20 -38.72 -30.93
CA SER A 190 -30.59 -37.80 -31.89
C SER A 190 -29.53 -38.53 -32.70
N THR A 191 -29.68 -38.50 -34.01
CA THR A 191 -28.62 -38.80 -34.97
C THR A 191 -27.68 -37.60 -35.03
N LYS A 192 -26.45 -37.76 -34.52
CA LYS A 192 -25.39 -36.74 -34.59
C LYS A 192 -24.92 -36.55 -36.04
N ALA A 193 -25.09 -35.33 -36.56
CA ALA A 193 -24.29 -34.83 -37.67
C ALA A 193 -22.95 -34.26 -37.14
N PRO A 194 -21.83 -34.38 -37.88
CA PRO A 194 -20.54 -33.90 -37.43
C PRO A 194 -20.45 -32.37 -37.41
N ALA A 195 -19.78 -31.83 -36.39
CA ALA A 195 -19.57 -30.40 -36.17
C ALA A 195 -18.63 -29.80 -37.23
N LYS A 196 -18.91 -28.56 -37.65
CA LYS A 196 -18.03 -27.78 -38.53
C LYS A 196 -16.74 -27.37 -37.80
N PRO A 197 -15.59 -27.26 -38.49
CA PRO A 197 -14.33 -26.82 -37.90
C PRO A 197 -14.40 -25.37 -37.39
N VAL A 198 -13.86 -25.15 -36.18
CA VAL A 198 -13.70 -23.85 -35.54
C VAL A 198 -12.53 -23.11 -36.22
N ALA A 199 -12.74 -21.86 -36.60
CA ALA A 199 -11.69 -21.02 -37.17
C ALA A 199 -10.59 -20.75 -36.12
N PRO A 200 -9.30 -20.75 -36.52
CA PRO A 200 -8.19 -20.52 -35.60
C PRO A 200 -8.22 -19.09 -35.04
N GLU A 201 -7.92 -18.98 -33.74
CA GLU A 201 -7.81 -17.69 -33.04
C GLU A 201 -6.72 -16.81 -33.67
N PRO A 202 -6.96 -15.49 -33.82
CA PRO A 202 -5.98 -14.60 -34.43
C PRO A 202 -4.75 -14.47 -33.54
N VAL A 203 -3.58 -14.83 -34.09
CA VAL A 203 -2.28 -14.68 -33.44
C VAL A 203 -1.99 -13.18 -33.29
N VAL A 204 -2.09 -12.68 -32.05
CA VAL A 204 -1.76 -11.30 -31.70
C VAL A 204 -0.25 -11.13 -31.79
N LYS A 205 0.22 -10.18 -32.61
CA LYS A 205 1.64 -9.84 -32.70
C LYS A 205 2.04 -9.07 -31.43
N VAL A 206 3.11 -9.49 -30.78
CA VAL A 206 3.62 -8.88 -29.54
C VAL A 206 4.88 -8.08 -29.82
N CYS A 207 5.01 -6.90 -29.21
CA CYS A 207 6.19 -6.04 -29.35
C CYS A 207 7.41 -6.71 -28.70
N PRO A 208 8.55 -6.86 -29.40
CA PRO A 208 9.74 -7.49 -28.83
C PRO A 208 10.43 -6.64 -27.76
N ASN A 209 10.12 -5.34 -27.67
CA ASN A 209 10.80 -4.41 -26.78
C ASN A 209 10.04 -4.20 -25.45
N CYS A 210 8.70 -4.14 -25.49
CA CYS A 210 7.88 -3.93 -24.29
C CYS A 210 6.83 -5.01 -24.04
N PHE A 211 6.76 -6.05 -24.87
CA PHE A 211 5.84 -7.20 -24.74
C PHE A 211 4.34 -6.86 -24.72
N MET A 212 3.95 -5.65 -25.13
CA MET A 212 2.55 -5.31 -25.37
C MET A 212 2.06 -5.80 -26.73
N ALA A 213 0.74 -6.04 -26.84
CA ALA A 213 0.09 -6.36 -28.11
C ALA A 213 0.26 -5.18 -29.09
N ILE A 214 0.80 -5.47 -30.28
CA ILE A 214 0.94 -4.47 -31.34
C ILE A 214 -0.44 -4.33 -32.03
N PRO A 215 -1.01 -3.11 -32.12
CA PRO A 215 -2.22 -2.88 -32.88
C PRO A 215 -2.03 -3.20 -34.37
N ALA A 216 -3.13 -3.30 -35.13
CA ALA A 216 -3.08 -3.65 -36.55
C ALA A 216 -2.25 -2.67 -37.42
N THR A 217 -1.96 -1.47 -36.90
CA THR A 217 -1.10 -0.46 -37.52
C THR A 217 0.38 -0.87 -37.58
N GLY A 218 0.81 -1.89 -36.82
CA GLY A 218 2.18 -2.43 -36.86
C GLY A 218 3.20 -1.64 -36.04
N VAL A 219 2.78 -0.56 -35.39
CA VAL A 219 3.61 0.31 -34.54
C VAL A 219 3.16 0.18 -33.09
N CYS A 220 4.11 0.06 -32.16
CA CYS A 220 3.80 -0.06 -30.74
C CYS A 220 3.57 1.33 -30.13
N ASP A 221 2.41 1.53 -29.48
CA ASP A 221 2.04 2.81 -28.85
C ASP A 221 3.03 3.30 -27.78
N ASN A 222 3.86 2.40 -27.22
CA ASN A 222 4.82 2.73 -26.17
C ASN A 222 6.28 2.83 -26.66
N CYS A 223 6.62 2.21 -27.80
CA CYS A 223 8.00 2.20 -28.31
C CYS A 223 8.21 3.08 -29.56
N GLY A 224 7.14 3.44 -30.27
CA GLY A 224 7.21 4.23 -31.50
C GLY A 224 7.52 3.40 -32.74
#